data_AF-A0A813II11-F1
#
_entry.id   AF-A0A813II11-F1
#
_cell.length_a   1.000
_cell.length_b   1.000
_cell.length_c   1.000
_cell.angle_alpha   90.00
_cell.angle_beta   90.00
_cell.angle_gamma   90.00
#
_symmetry.space_group_name_H-M   'P 1'
#
loop_
_entity.id
_entity.type
_entity.pdbx_description
1 polymer ?
#
loop_
_entity_poly.entity_id
_entity_poly.type
_entity_poly.pdbx_seq_one_letter_code
_entity_poly.pdbx_strand_id
1 'polypeptide(L)'
;WSPADSSVDEGQQLRQHRFTAWGQVVELPPPLSRALLARIGGSCYMLEGMLGQGTYACVWAACQVQSTENVPAAIKEMRCGVGAGILPGATLERAQFEVSVMTALAAEPGEQVMRAPRMLSHQWWAEGPHEPGAYLFRVAMTRCEGMPMEHWLHRRCEHEASQCQVPEESDASSTRQLCASLLG
;
A
#
# COMPACT_ATOMS: atom_id res chain seq x y z
N TRP A 1 18.56 5.12 -50.99
CA TRP A 1 18.25 4.32 -49.81
C TRP A 1 19.08 4.88 -48.68
N SER A 2 18.44 5.63 -47.79
CA SER A 2 19.06 6.23 -46.61
C SER A 2 18.33 5.65 -45.39
N PRO A 3 19.04 5.33 -44.29
CA PRO A 3 18.40 4.80 -43.10
C PRO A 3 17.68 5.93 -42.37
N ALA A 4 16.47 5.62 -41.89
CA ALA A 4 15.67 6.50 -41.06
C ALA A 4 16.28 6.61 -39.65
N ASP A 5 16.52 7.85 -39.23
CA ASP A 5 16.79 8.23 -37.85
C ASP A 5 15.55 7.93 -36.99
N SER A 6 15.68 6.97 -36.07
CA SER A 6 14.74 6.79 -34.97
C SER A 6 15.21 7.61 -33.78
N SER A 7 14.78 8.88 -33.72
CA SER A 7 14.87 9.71 -32.53
C SER A 7 13.90 9.18 -31.48
N VAL A 8 14.42 8.49 -30.47
CA VAL A 8 13.67 8.16 -29.25
C VAL A 8 13.56 9.43 -28.42
N ASP A 9 12.33 9.85 -28.17
CA ASP A 9 11.95 11.05 -27.43
C ASP A 9 12.23 10.84 -25.92
N GLU A 10 13.46 11.13 -25.49
CA GLU A 10 13.88 11.18 -24.06
C GLU A 10 13.41 12.48 -23.35
N GLY A 11 12.42 13.19 -23.89
CA GLY A 11 12.07 14.55 -23.45
C GLY A 11 11.10 14.69 -22.27
N GLN A 12 10.57 13.61 -21.68
CA GLN A 12 9.38 13.71 -20.79
C GLN A 12 9.41 12.95 -19.45
N GLN A 13 10.56 12.57 -18.92
CA GLN A 13 10.66 12.10 -17.54
C GLN A 13 11.70 12.93 -16.77
N LEU A 14 11.36 13.33 -15.54
CA LEU A 14 12.15 14.12 -14.57
C LEU A 14 12.03 15.67 -14.59
N ARG A 15 10.84 16.21 -14.94
CA ARG A 15 10.41 17.53 -14.44
C ARG A 15 9.58 17.42 -13.15
N GLN A 16 10.12 16.74 -12.14
CA GLN A 16 9.61 16.79 -10.76
C GLN A 16 10.67 17.30 -9.77
N HIS A 17 11.53 18.22 -10.20
CA HIS A 17 12.10 19.20 -9.27
C HIS A 17 11.06 20.30 -9.01
N ARG A 18 9.97 19.96 -8.31
CA ARG A 18 9.23 20.98 -7.56
C ARG A 18 10.07 21.31 -6.34
N PHE A 19 11.09 22.15 -6.55
CA PHE A 19 11.55 23.04 -5.50
C PHE A 19 10.29 23.73 -4.97
N THR A 20 9.96 23.49 -3.69
CA THR A 20 9.05 24.39 -2.99
C THR A 20 9.62 25.79 -3.18
N ALA A 21 8.81 26.70 -3.72
CA ALA A 21 9.23 28.00 -4.26
C ALA A 21 9.78 29.02 -3.22
N TRP A 22 10.25 28.53 -2.08
CA TRP A 22 10.89 29.27 -1.01
C TRP A 22 12.05 28.38 -0.58
N GLY A 23 13.30 28.86 -0.68
CA GLY A 23 14.52 28.11 -0.38
C GLY A 23 14.71 27.70 1.09
N GLN A 24 13.63 27.26 1.75
CA GLN A 24 13.68 26.60 3.04
C GLN A 24 14.35 25.25 2.86
N VAL A 25 15.53 25.11 3.45
CA VAL A 25 16.13 23.81 3.74
C VAL A 25 15.11 23.05 4.57
N VAL A 26 14.44 22.07 3.96
CA VAL A 26 13.56 21.17 4.71
C VAL A 26 14.49 20.27 5.51
N GLU A 27 14.65 20.58 6.80
CA GLU A 27 15.44 19.75 7.70
C GLU A 27 14.91 18.32 7.71
N LEU A 28 15.84 17.35 7.71
CA LEU A 28 15.50 15.95 7.83
C LEU A 28 14.79 15.73 9.17
N PRO A 29 13.62 15.08 9.20
CA PRO A 29 12.92 14.88 10.46
C PRO A 29 13.73 13.93 11.35
N PRO A 30 13.60 14.05 12.68
CA PRO A 30 14.29 13.17 13.61
C PRO A 30 13.84 11.71 13.40
N PRO A 31 14.70 10.71 13.69
CA PRO A 31 14.33 9.30 13.64
C PRO A 31 13.08 9.00 14.48
N LEU A 32 12.24 8.10 14.00
CA LEU A 32 11.04 7.70 14.73
C LEU A 32 11.43 6.96 16.02
N SER A 33 10.72 7.26 17.11
CA SER A 33 10.90 6.62 18.42
C SER A 33 9.58 6.63 19.20
N ARG A 34 9.45 5.73 20.18
CA ARG A 34 8.23 5.63 20.99
C ARG A 34 7.94 6.94 21.73
N ALA A 35 6.67 7.30 21.85
CA ALA A 35 6.18 8.53 22.50
C ALA A 35 6.63 9.83 21.81
N LEU A 36 7.12 9.76 20.57
CA LEU A 36 7.40 10.92 19.73
C LEU A 36 6.15 11.35 18.97
N LEU A 37 5.94 12.67 18.86
CA LEU A 37 4.98 13.25 17.93
C LEU A 37 5.66 13.43 16.56
N ALA A 38 5.22 12.67 15.56
CA ALA A 38 5.69 12.77 14.19
C ALA A 38 4.73 13.60 13.34
N ARG A 39 5.25 14.56 12.58
CA ARG A 39 4.50 15.24 11.52
C ARG A 39 4.83 14.60 10.18
N ILE A 40 3.80 14.15 9.47
CA ILE A 40 3.92 13.57 8.13
C ILE A 40 2.88 14.25 7.25
N GLY A 41 3.36 14.98 6.24
CA GLY A 41 2.54 15.87 5.43
C GLY A 41 1.84 16.90 6.31
N GLY A 42 0.51 16.97 6.21
CA GLY A 42 -0.32 17.89 7.00
C GLY A 42 -0.77 17.35 8.37
N SER A 43 -0.46 16.09 8.71
CA SER A 43 -1.01 15.40 9.89
C SER A 43 0.03 15.13 10.97
N CYS A 44 -0.44 15.06 12.22
CA CYS A 44 0.37 14.72 13.40
C CYS A 44 0.00 13.33 13.92
N TYR A 45 1.00 12.57 14.34
CA TYR A 45 0.85 11.19 14.80
C TYR A 45 1.65 10.96 16.08
N MET A 46 1.01 10.37 17.09
CA MET A 46 1.67 9.91 18.32
C MET A 46 2.17 8.49 18.13
N LEU A 47 3.48 8.24 18.26
CA LEU A 47 4.05 6.90 18.09
C LEU A 47 3.88 6.04 19.34
N GLU A 48 3.34 4.84 19.16
CA GLU A 48 3.04 3.90 20.25
C GLU A 48 4.15 2.85 20.44
N GLY A 49 4.77 2.41 19.34
CA GLY A 49 5.83 1.39 19.33
C GLY A 49 6.14 0.87 17.94
N MET A 50 7.21 0.09 17.78
CA MET A 50 7.55 -0.55 16.51
C MET A 50 6.70 -1.81 16.32
N LEU A 51 6.03 -1.94 15.17
CA LEU A 51 5.27 -3.12 14.77
C LEU A 51 6.17 -4.18 14.14
N GLY A 52 7.19 -3.74 13.42
CA GLY A 52 8.16 -4.65 12.80
C GLY A 52 9.23 -3.90 12.03
N GLN A 53 10.35 -4.59 11.80
CA GLN A 53 11.48 -4.09 11.03
C GLN A 53 11.84 -5.12 9.97
N GLY A 54 11.88 -4.67 8.72
CA GLY A 54 12.40 -5.42 7.59
C GLY A 54 13.62 -4.76 7.00
N THR A 55 14.22 -5.40 6.00
CA THR A 55 15.41 -4.87 5.31
C THR A 55 15.13 -3.56 4.58
N TYR A 56 13.91 -3.37 4.08
CA TYR A 56 13.51 -2.18 3.31
C TYR A 56 12.92 -1.06 4.16
N ALA A 57 12.32 -1.37 5.32
CA ALA A 57 11.53 -0.41 6.06
C ALA A 57 11.33 -0.81 7.52
N CYS A 58 11.08 0.18 8.36
CA CYS A 58 10.53 0.01 9.71
C CYS A 58 9.06 0.41 9.71
N VAL A 59 8.22 -0.33 10.43
CA VAL A 59 6.81 -0.02 10.60
C VAL A 59 6.51 0.25 12.07
N TRP A 60 5.83 1.35 12.33
CA TRP A 60 5.49 1.85 13.66
C TRP A 60 3.99 1.90 13.85
N ALA A 61 3.51 1.50 15.02
CA ALA A 61 2.15 1.77 15.48
C ALA A 61 2.06 3.23 15.89
N ALA A 62 0.98 3.89 15.50
CA ALA A 62 0.73 5.27 15.83
C ALA A 62 -0.77 5.54 16.00
N CYS A 63 -1.10 6.68 16.58
CA CYS A 63 -2.44 7.25 16.53
C CYS A 63 -2.38 8.62 15.87
N GLN A 64 -3.25 8.89 14.89
CA GLN A 64 -3.42 10.22 14.35
C GLN A 64 -4.04 11.13 15.41
N VAL A 65 -3.39 12.25 15.68
CA VAL A 65 -3.86 13.24 16.66
C VAL A 65 -4.86 14.16 15.95
N GLN A 66 -6.15 13.87 16.09
CA GLN A 66 -7.25 14.75 15.68
C GLN A 66 -7.96 15.32 16.91
N SER A 67 -8.75 16.38 16.73
CA SER A 67 -9.38 17.12 17.84
C SER A 67 -10.42 16.32 18.63
N THR A 68 -10.95 15.23 18.07
CA THR A 68 -12.09 14.51 18.66
C THR A 68 -11.87 13.00 18.82
N GLU A 69 -11.06 12.36 17.97
CA GLU A 69 -10.85 10.91 18.01
C GLU A 69 -9.40 10.53 17.64
N ASN A 70 -8.83 9.57 18.37
CA ASN A 70 -7.56 8.97 18.02
C ASN A 70 -7.79 7.88 16.98
N VAL A 71 -7.37 8.14 15.73
CA VAL A 71 -7.50 7.16 14.65
C VAL A 71 -6.26 6.27 14.62
N PRO A 72 -6.37 4.93 14.81
CA PRO A 72 -5.24 4.02 14.73
C PRO A 72 -4.56 4.05 13.36
N ALA A 73 -3.25 4.24 13.37
CA ALA A 73 -2.41 4.35 12.19
C ALA A 73 -1.20 3.42 12.28
N ALA A 74 -0.62 3.14 11.12
CA ALA A 74 0.70 2.57 10.97
C ALA A 74 1.56 3.55 10.17
N ILE A 75 2.81 3.74 10.56
CA ILE A 75 3.78 4.56 9.83
C ILE A 75 4.88 3.66 9.31
N LYS A 76 5.03 3.60 7.98
CA LYS A 76 6.14 2.95 7.30
C LYS A 76 7.21 3.98 7.02
N GLU A 77 8.41 3.77 7.54
CA GLU A 77 9.61 4.58 7.29
C GLU A 77 10.62 3.77 6.49
N MET A 78 11.14 4.35 5.41
CA MET A 78 12.16 3.72 4.58
C MET A 78 13.16 4.75 4.05
N ARG A 79 14.40 4.30 3.84
CA ARG A 79 15.41 5.05 3.06
C ARG A 79 15.35 4.56 1.61
N CYS A 80 15.37 5.47 0.66
CA CYS A 80 15.25 5.17 -0.76
C CYS A 80 16.12 6.08 -1.63
N GLY A 81 16.35 5.70 -2.89
CA GLY A 81 17.23 6.40 -3.82
C GLY A 81 18.61 5.75 -3.92
N VAL A 82 19.68 6.55 -3.82
CA VAL A 82 21.08 6.11 -3.95
C VAL A 82 21.88 6.54 -2.72
N GLY A 83 22.58 5.60 -2.08
CA GLY A 83 23.35 5.90 -0.88
C GLY A 83 23.79 4.65 -0.13
N ALA A 84 24.64 4.83 0.88
CA ALA A 84 25.12 3.73 1.71
C ALA A 84 23.96 3.13 2.54
N GLY A 85 23.82 1.81 2.48
CA GLY A 85 22.75 1.08 3.18
C GLY A 85 21.37 1.17 2.52
N ILE A 86 21.25 1.81 1.34
CA ILE A 86 20.02 1.79 0.55
C ILE A 86 20.07 0.60 -0.41
N LEU A 87 19.02 -0.22 -0.42
CA LEU A 87 18.96 -1.41 -1.26
C LEU A 87 18.80 -1.03 -2.74
N PRO A 88 19.38 -1.79 -3.70
CA PRO A 88 19.33 -1.48 -5.14
C PRO A 88 17.92 -1.36 -5.75
N GLY A 89 16.90 -1.88 -5.07
CA GLY A 89 15.50 -1.79 -5.49
C GLY A 89 14.64 -0.81 -4.69
N ALA A 90 15.22 -0.08 -3.74
CA ALA A 90 14.52 0.89 -2.90
C ALA A 90 14.61 2.28 -3.53
N THR A 91 14.02 2.47 -4.70
CA THR A 91 14.00 3.76 -5.41
C THR A 91 12.88 4.68 -4.89
N LEU A 92 13.04 6.00 -4.96
CA LEU A 92 11.96 6.95 -4.63
C LEU A 92 10.70 6.71 -5.47
N GLU A 93 10.86 6.38 -6.76
CA GLU A 93 9.76 6.06 -7.69
C GLU A 93 8.92 4.89 -7.20
N ARG A 94 9.56 3.80 -6.74
CA ARG A 94 8.86 2.65 -6.12
C ARG A 94 8.14 3.02 -4.83
N ALA A 95 8.73 3.88 -4.00
CA ALA A 95 8.06 4.36 -2.78
C ALA A 95 6.82 5.21 -3.11
N GLN A 96 6.90 6.05 -4.15
CA GLN A 96 5.75 6.81 -4.68
C GLN A 96 4.72 5.90 -5.36
N PHE A 97 5.16 4.85 -6.05
CA PHE A 97 4.27 3.86 -6.65
C PHE A 97 3.43 3.14 -5.58
N GLU A 98 4.03 2.78 -4.45
CA GLU A 98 3.30 2.20 -3.31
C GLU A 98 2.17 3.12 -2.82
N VAL A 99 2.44 4.41 -2.70
CA VAL A 99 1.44 5.45 -2.37
C VAL A 99 0.31 5.49 -3.41
N SER A 100 0.65 5.50 -4.70
CA SER A 100 -0.33 5.51 -5.79
C SER A 100 -1.23 4.28 -5.77
N VAL A 101 -0.66 3.08 -5.52
CA VAL A 101 -1.43 1.83 -5.42
C VAL A 101 -2.40 1.88 -4.24
N MET A 102 -1.95 2.30 -3.06
CA MET A 102 -2.84 2.43 -1.89
C MET A 102 -3.96 3.45 -2.13
N THR A 103 -3.66 4.54 -2.82
CA THR A 103 -4.66 5.57 -3.17
C THR A 103 -5.71 5.02 -4.12
N ALA A 104 -5.29 4.28 -5.16
CA ALA A 104 -6.20 3.66 -6.12
C ALA A 104 -7.09 2.61 -5.44
N LEU A 105 -6.51 1.73 -4.62
CA LEU A 105 -7.25 0.72 -3.86
C LEU A 105 -8.28 1.32 -2.90
N ALA A 106 -8.01 2.51 -2.34
CA ALA A 106 -8.94 3.20 -1.46
C ALA A 106 -10.11 3.87 -2.20
N ALA A 107 -9.99 4.10 -3.52
CA ALA A 107 -11.01 4.72 -4.35
C ALA A 107 -12.04 3.73 -4.91
N GLU A 108 -11.73 2.43 -4.92
CA GLU A 108 -12.62 1.40 -5.45
C GLU A 108 -13.92 1.29 -4.61
N PRO A 109 -15.11 1.45 -5.20
CA PRO A 109 -16.38 1.32 -4.50
C PRO A 109 -16.72 -0.17 -4.26
N GLY A 110 -16.92 -0.55 -2.99
CA GLY A 110 -17.45 -1.88 -2.63
C GLY A 110 -17.06 -2.32 -1.21
N GLU A 111 -17.99 -2.97 -0.50
CA GLU A 111 -17.71 -3.58 0.82
C GLU A 111 -16.69 -4.75 0.76
N GLN A 112 -16.43 -5.27 -0.44
CA GLN A 112 -15.45 -6.33 -0.68
C GLN A 112 -14.03 -5.82 -0.95
N VAL A 113 -13.77 -4.51 -0.83
CA VAL A 113 -12.40 -4.04 -0.83
C VAL A 113 -11.71 -4.72 0.34
N MET A 114 -10.77 -5.62 0.00
CA MET A 114 -9.86 -6.29 0.92
C MET A 114 -9.43 -5.30 2.01
N ARG A 115 -9.22 -5.78 3.25
CA ARG A 115 -8.75 -4.98 4.41
C ARG A 115 -7.34 -4.39 4.19
N ALA A 116 -7.13 -3.71 3.07
CA ALA A 116 -5.91 -3.06 2.67
C ALA A 116 -5.79 -1.75 3.47
N PRO A 117 -4.59 -1.40 3.93
CA PRO A 117 -4.33 -0.12 4.55
C PRO A 117 -4.72 1.02 3.61
N ARG A 118 -5.51 1.97 4.10
CA ARG A 118 -5.83 3.22 3.41
C ARG A 118 -4.75 4.24 3.73
N MET A 119 -4.28 4.95 2.71
CA MET A 119 -3.29 6.01 2.91
C MET A 119 -3.91 7.20 3.64
N LEU A 120 -3.21 7.70 4.66
CA LEU A 120 -3.60 8.88 5.45
C LEU A 120 -2.76 10.10 5.08
N SER A 121 -1.44 9.91 5.00
CA SER A 121 -0.50 10.95 4.57
C SER A 121 0.81 10.32 4.12
N HIS A 122 1.60 11.06 3.35
CA HIS A 122 2.97 10.67 3.02
C HIS A 122 3.83 11.90 2.88
N GLN A 123 5.13 11.76 3.11
CA GLN A 123 6.11 12.81 2.92
C GLN A 123 7.49 12.20 2.71
N TRP A 124 8.35 12.95 2.01
CA TRP A 124 9.73 12.56 1.78
C TRP A 124 10.66 13.75 1.91
N TRP A 125 11.92 13.44 2.22
CA TRP A 125 12.98 14.41 2.48
C TRP A 125 14.24 13.92 1.81
N ALA A 126 14.99 14.83 1.16
CA ALA A 126 16.35 14.52 0.76
C ALA A 126 17.24 14.48 2.00
N GLU A 127 18.14 13.49 2.11
CA GLU A 127 19.02 13.33 3.28
C GLU A 127 20.17 14.35 3.33
N GLY A 128 20.29 15.17 2.29
CA GLY A 128 21.18 16.33 2.25
C GLY A 128 22.41 16.11 1.37
N PRO A 129 23.40 17.01 1.44
CA PRO A 129 24.52 17.04 0.50
C PRO A 129 25.52 15.89 0.69
N HIS A 130 25.53 15.21 1.84
CA HIS A 130 26.45 14.11 2.12
C HIS A 130 26.04 12.80 1.44
N GLU A 131 24.75 12.62 1.17
CA GLU A 131 24.22 11.47 0.43
C GLU A 131 23.29 11.99 -0.69
N PRO A 132 23.87 12.59 -1.75
CA PRO A 132 23.08 13.15 -2.83
C PRO A 132 22.30 12.03 -3.54
N GLY A 133 20.96 12.15 -3.52
CA GLY A 133 20.06 11.14 -4.08
C GLY A 133 19.55 10.12 -3.07
N ALA A 134 19.92 10.20 -1.79
CA ALA A 134 19.25 9.48 -0.71
C ALA A 134 18.05 10.28 -0.20
N TYR A 135 16.97 9.56 0.09
CA TYR A 135 15.72 10.12 0.57
C TYR A 135 15.18 9.31 1.74
N LEU A 136 14.74 10.00 2.78
CA LEU A 136 13.87 9.44 3.80
C LEU A 136 12.42 9.56 3.33
N PHE A 137 11.69 8.45 3.33
CA PHE A 137 10.29 8.40 2.91
C PHE A 137 9.44 7.84 4.05
N ARG A 138 8.37 8.57 4.41
CA ARG A 138 7.40 8.13 5.42
C ARG A 138 6.01 8.11 4.83
N VAL A 139 5.30 7.01 5.08
CA VAL A 139 3.87 6.86 4.75
C VAL A 139 3.11 6.53 6.01
N ALA A 140 2.09 7.33 6.31
CA ALA A 140 1.09 6.99 7.31
C ALA A 140 -0.14 6.39 6.63
N MET A 141 -0.61 5.27 7.16
CA MET A 141 -1.76 4.52 6.65
C MET A 141 -2.63 4.04 7.81
N THR A 142 -3.89 3.69 7.56
CA THR A 142 -4.76 3.11 8.58
C THR A 142 -4.14 1.81 9.11
N ARG A 143 -4.18 1.61 10.42
CA ARG A 143 -3.73 0.34 11.00
C ARG A 143 -4.77 -0.75 10.71
N CYS A 144 -4.38 -1.75 9.93
CA CYS A 144 -5.17 -2.95 9.74
C CYS A 144 -4.66 -4.04 10.67
N GLU A 145 -5.54 -4.61 11.49
CA GLU A 145 -5.18 -5.79 12.26
C GLU A 145 -5.03 -6.97 11.32
N GLY A 146 -3.80 -7.47 11.25
CA GLY A 146 -3.47 -8.66 10.49
C GLY A 146 -4.09 -9.91 11.13
N MET A 147 -4.26 -10.93 10.31
CA MET A 147 -4.53 -12.29 10.77
C MET A 147 -3.23 -13.10 10.59
N PRO A 148 -2.86 -13.98 11.55
CA PRO A 148 -1.80 -14.93 11.32
C PRO A 148 -2.02 -15.68 10.01
N MET A 149 -0.95 -15.87 9.23
CA MET A 149 -1.04 -16.48 7.89
C MET A 149 -1.73 -17.84 7.93
N GLU A 150 -1.43 -18.66 8.95
CA GLU A 150 -2.06 -19.96 9.19
C GLU A 150 -3.59 -19.87 9.31
N HIS A 151 -4.10 -18.90 10.08
CA HIS A 151 -5.54 -18.68 10.25
C HIS A 151 -6.18 -18.17 8.96
N TRP A 152 -5.47 -17.31 8.22
CA TRP A 152 -5.96 -16.81 6.94
C TRP A 152 -6.06 -17.93 5.90
N LEU A 153 -5.03 -18.77 5.80
CA LEU A 153 -5.01 -19.94 4.91
C LEU A 153 -6.12 -20.93 5.26
N HIS A 154 -6.32 -21.22 6.54
CA HIS A 154 -7.40 -22.12 6.99
C HIS A 154 -8.78 -21.63 6.53
N ARG A 155 -9.10 -20.35 6.77
CA ARG A 155 -10.39 -19.78 6.32
C ARG A 155 -10.57 -19.85 4.82
N ARG A 156 -9.49 -19.68 4.06
CA ARG A 156 -9.54 -19.75 2.60
C ARG A 156 -9.86 -21.17 2.13
N CYS A 157 -9.21 -22.18 2.71
CA CYS A 157 -9.52 -23.59 2.43
C CYS A 157 -10.97 -23.96 2.77
N GLU A 158 -11.50 -23.48 3.90
CA GLU A 158 -12.90 -23.69 4.27
C GLU A 158 -13.88 -23.03 3.28
N HIS A 159 -13.56 -21.82 2.81
CA HIS A 159 -14.40 -21.09 1.86
C HIS A 159 -14.41 -21.77 0.48
N GLU A 160 -13.25 -22.21 0.00
CA GLU A 160 -13.14 -22.98 -1.25
C GLU A 160 -13.88 -24.32 -1.15
N ALA A 161 -13.77 -25.03 -0.02
CA ALA A 161 -14.53 -26.26 0.23
C ALA A 161 -16.05 -26.04 0.26
N SER A 162 -16.51 -24.92 0.81
CA SER A 162 -17.94 -24.57 0.87
C SER A 162 -18.51 -24.20 -0.52
N GLN A 163 -17.71 -23.63 -1.41
CA GLN A 163 -18.13 -23.30 -2.78
C GLN A 163 -18.15 -24.53 -3.71
N CYS A 164 -17.34 -25.55 -3.42
CA CYS A 164 -17.31 -26.80 -4.18
C CYS A 164 -18.40 -27.82 -3.80
N GLN A 165 -19.35 -27.47 -2.93
CA GLN A 165 -20.56 -28.26 -2.76
C GLN A 165 -21.40 -28.13 -4.04
N VAL A 166 -21.11 -29.02 -4.99
CA VAL A 166 -21.96 -29.29 -6.16
C VAL A 166 -23.36 -29.47 -5.60
N PRO A 167 -24.36 -28.69 -6.07
CA PRO A 167 -25.74 -28.92 -5.63
C PRO A 167 -26.02 -30.39 -5.86
N GLU A 168 -26.27 -31.15 -4.79
CA GLU A 168 -26.74 -32.53 -4.90
C GLU A 168 -27.85 -32.49 -5.95
N GLU A 169 -27.66 -33.26 -7.02
CA GLU A 169 -28.68 -33.51 -8.03
C GLU A 169 -29.94 -33.90 -7.26
N SER A 170 -30.85 -32.95 -7.11
CA SER A 170 -32.21 -33.18 -6.67
C SER A 170 -32.87 -33.93 -7.82
N ASP A 171 -32.60 -35.22 -7.83
CA ASP A 171 -32.88 -36.11 -8.93
C ASP A 171 -34.39 -36.36 -8.96
N ALA A 172 -34.98 -35.82 -10.02
CA ALA A 172 -35.71 -36.61 -11.02
C ALA A 172 -37.02 -37.31 -10.60
N SER A 173 -37.91 -36.64 -9.87
CA SER A 173 -39.32 -37.10 -9.80
C SER A 173 -40.28 -36.46 -10.82
N SER A 174 -39.86 -35.50 -11.65
CA SER A 174 -40.82 -34.73 -12.48
C SER A 174 -40.74 -34.92 -14.00
N THR A 175 -39.83 -35.76 -14.53
CA THR A 175 -39.63 -35.87 -15.99
C THR A 175 -40.18 -37.17 -16.60
N ARG A 176 -40.85 -38.04 -15.83
CA ARG A 176 -41.50 -39.26 -16.35
C ARG A 176 -42.98 -39.10 -16.73
N GLN A 177 -43.51 -37.88 -16.81
CA GLN A 177 -44.95 -37.67 -17.07
C GLN A 177 -45.31 -37.17 -18.47
N LEU A 178 -44.37 -37.10 -19.42
CA LEU A 178 -44.62 -36.58 -20.77
C LEU A 178 -44.42 -37.57 -21.94
N CYS A 179 -44.14 -38.86 -21.68
CA CYS A 179 -44.01 -39.87 -22.74
C CYS A 179 -45.16 -40.90 -22.79
N ALA A 180 -46.22 -40.76 -21.99
CA ALA A 180 -47.32 -41.73 -21.95
C ALA A 180 -48.56 -41.34 -22.79
N SER A 181 -48.56 -40.20 -23.49
CA SER A 181 -49.76 -39.67 -24.18
C SER A 181 -49.72 -39.74 -25.72
N LEU A 182 -48.74 -40.44 -26.31
CA LEU A 182 -48.57 -40.51 -27.78
C LEU A 182 -48.71 -41.92 -28.37
N LEU A 183 -49.14 -42.93 -27.59
CA LEU A 183 -49.36 -44.30 -28.08
C LEU A 183 -50.65 -44.95 -27.54
N GLY A 184 -51.74 -44.19 -27.43
CA GLY A 184 -53.07 -44.72 -27.10
C GLY A 184 -54.17 -43.87 -27.69
#